data_AF-A0A7X0C8G9-F1
#
_entry.id   AF-A0A7X0C8G9-F1
#
_cell.length_a   1.000
_cell.length_b   1.000
_cell.length_c   1.000
_cell.angle_alpha   90.00
_cell.angle_beta   90.00
_cell.angle_gamma   90.00
#
_symmetry.space_group_name_H-M   'P 1'
#
loop_
_entity.id
_entity.type
_entity.pdbx_description
1 polymer ?
#
loop_
_entity_poly.entity_id
_entity_poly.type
_entity_poly.pdbx_seq_one_letter_code
_entity_poly.pdbx_strand_id
1 'polypeptide(L)'
;MIVRSAPAVAALALVLGGCATSTATPPSATSTSTSTSTSRQDREHQVQVLKADCMKGKGFRYVPFVYPDTPPSEEDRRLQSGDYEADKAYRAKYGFGISSILVYRDELPGSVTPPENPNHAIRNDLSDTQQKAYAKASDTCEAQSIKKVTGMDVTSAHDHGLKVNVLISRRMRSEVDGDPQLVRLASAMADCMVAKGHRMTSAKPLDVAKWGGAMIGRELHELARKDDESIPAYDPDNDSGYLPKLSPAEARRFLDREIRLALDDLECGKDFYRVYRPKAEKIAAEVGERYGL
;
A
#
# COMPACT_ATOMS: atom_id res chain seq x y z
N MET A 1 -29.22 -24.18 -50.31
CA MET A 1 -29.33 -23.67 -51.71
C MET A 1 -28.93 -22.20 -51.66
N ILE A 2 -27.65 -21.84 -51.87
CA ILE A 2 -26.99 -21.51 -53.16
C ILE A 2 -27.83 -20.41 -53.88
N VAL A 3 -27.36 -19.21 -54.24
CA VAL A 3 -26.13 -18.82 -54.96
C VAL A 3 -25.81 -17.33 -54.76
N ARG A 4 -24.54 -17.06 -54.39
CA ARG A 4 -23.54 -16.08 -54.88
C ARG A 4 -23.99 -14.84 -55.70
N SER A 5 -23.29 -13.70 -55.50
CA SER A 5 -22.15 -13.26 -56.36
C SER A 5 -21.68 -11.82 -56.04
N ALA A 6 -20.37 -11.64 -55.85
CA ALA A 6 -19.61 -10.41 -56.16
C ALA A 6 -19.06 -10.54 -57.59
N PRO A 7 -18.69 -9.46 -58.33
CA PRO A 7 -17.39 -8.74 -58.19
C PRO A 7 -17.57 -7.20 -58.46
N ALA A 8 -16.59 -6.28 -58.48
CA ALA A 8 -15.33 -6.25 -59.20
C ALA A 8 -14.40 -5.09 -58.76
N VAL A 9 -13.14 -5.25 -59.18
CA VAL A 9 -11.91 -4.48 -58.94
C VAL A 9 -11.62 -3.56 -60.14
N ALA A 10 -10.99 -2.39 -59.91
CA ALA A 10 -10.00 -1.73 -60.79
C ALA A 10 -9.43 -0.47 -60.07
N ALA A 11 -8.15 -0.46 -59.66
CA ALA A 11 -6.94 -0.05 -60.40
C ALA A 11 -6.79 1.50 -60.48
N LEU A 12 -5.88 2.11 -59.71
CA LEU A 12 -4.43 2.32 -59.92
C LEU A 12 -4.12 3.68 -60.60
N ALA A 13 -3.49 4.60 -59.87
CA ALA A 13 -2.65 5.64 -60.44
C ALA A 13 -1.42 5.87 -59.55
N LEU A 14 -0.26 5.50 -60.09
CA LEU A 14 1.07 5.81 -59.59
C LEU A 14 1.35 7.31 -59.74
N VAL A 15 1.98 7.92 -58.73
CA VAL A 15 2.94 9.01 -58.93
C VAL A 15 4.22 8.65 -58.17
N LEU A 16 5.29 8.47 -58.94
CA LEU A 16 6.67 8.30 -58.50
C LEU A 16 7.30 9.68 -58.25
N GLY A 17 8.19 9.76 -57.25
CA GLY A 17 9.29 10.74 -57.24
C GLY A 17 9.52 11.42 -55.90
N GLY A 18 10.56 11.00 -55.17
CA GLY A 18 11.10 11.77 -54.05
C GLY A 18 11.85 10.96 -53.01
N CYS A 19 13.03 10.43 -53.35
CA CYS A 19 14.00 9.96 -52.36
C CYS A 19 14.54 11.15 -51.56
N ALA A 20 14.26 11.19 -50.25
CA ALA A 20 15.13 11.84 -49.29
C ALA A 20 15.08 11.05 -47.97
N THR A 21 16.16 10.32 -47.74
CA THR A 21 16.45 9.56 -46.53
C THR A 21 16.54 10.48 -45.31
N SER A 22 15.60 10.32 -44.39
CA SER A 22 15.75 10.65 -42.98
C SER A 22 14.78 9.77 -42.19
N THR A 23 15.22 8.55 -41.86
CA THR A 23 14.56 7.69 -40.87
C THR A 23 14.69 8.34 -39.49
N ALA A 24 13.80 9.30 -39.22
CA ALA A 24 13.49 9.73 -37.87
C ALA A 24 12.59 8.66 -37.26
N THR A 25 13.18 7.87 -36.36
CA THR A 25 12.47 6.97 -35.46
C THR A 25 11.29 7.71 -34.83
N PRO A 26 10.04 7.20 -34.91
CA PRO A 26 8.94 7.81 -34.18
C PRO A 26 9.29 7.75 -32.68
N PRO A 27 9.18 8.86 -31.93
CA PRO A 27 9.37 8.79 -30.49
C PRO A 27 8.37 7.78 -29.95
N SER A 28 8.90 6.71 -29.36
CA SER A 28 8.12 5.79 -28.53
C SER A 28 7.31 6.66 -27.58
N ALA A 29 5.98 6.55 -27.69
CA ALA A 29 5.07 7.07 -26.70
C ALA A 29 5.53 6.51 -25.35
N THR A 30 6.23 7.37 -24.61
CA THR A 30 6.58 7.10 -23.23
C THR A 30 5.23 7.04 -22.54
N SER A 31 4.80 5.84 -22.17
CA SER A 31 3.56 5.64 -21.43
C SER A 31 3.67 6.47 -20.16
N THR A 32 2.94 7.57 -20.18
CA THR A 32 2.75 8.52 -19.09
C THR A 32 2.22 7.74 -17.89
N SER A 33 3.09 7.40 -16.94
CA SER A 33 2.71 6.88 -15.61
C SER A 33 2.08 7.95 -14.71
N THR A 34 1.54 9.02 -15.29
CA THR A 34 0.96 10.19 -14.59
C THR A 34 -0.57 10.19 -14.60
N SER A 35 -1.21 9.18 -15.21
CA SER A 35 -2.69 9.14 -15.34
C SER A 35 -3.41 8.45 -14.18
N THR A 36 -2.72 7.73 -13.30
CA THR A 36 -3.35 6.92 -12.24
C THR A 36 -3.61 7.73 -10.96
N SER A 37 -2.65 8.52 -10.46
CA SER A 37 -2.86 9.32 -9.23
C SER A 37 -4.05 10.29 -9.34
N THR A 38 -4.28 10.84 -10.53
CA THR A 38 -5.40 11.75 -10.79
C THR A 38 -6.76 11.07 -10.58
N SER A 39 -6.95 9.81 -11.01
CA SER A 39 -8.26 9.14 -10.85
C SER A 39 -8.60 8.76 -9.41
N ARG A 40 -7.59 8.50 -8.58
CA ARG A 40 -7.80 8.28 -7.15
C ARG A 40 -8.11 9.58 -6.42
N GLN A 41 -7.28 10.61 -6.59
CA GLN A 41 -7.52 11.92 -5.98
C GLN A 41 -8.86 12.52 -6.41
N ASP A 42 -9.23 12.39 -7.68
CA ASP A 42 -10.53 12.86 -8.17
C ASP A 42 -11.70 12.18 -7.43
N ARG A 43 -11.60 10.87 -7.15
CA ARG A 43 -12.61 10.13 -6.38
C ARG A 43 -12.61 10.56 -4.92
N GLU A 44 -11.46 10.76 -4.29
CA GLU A 44 -11.38 11.27 -2.92
C GLU A 44 -12.00 12.67 -2.82
N HIS A 45 -11.68 13.57 -3.74
CA HIS A 45 -12.31 14.89 -3.84
C HIS A 45 -13.82 14.79 -4.00
N GLN A 46 -14.33 13.90 -4.86
CA GLN A 46 -15.76 13.67 -5.01
C GLN A 46 -16.41 13.18 -3.70
N VAL A 47 -15.78 12.25 -2.98
CA VAL A 47 -16.26 11.80 -1.67
C VAL A 47 -16.32 12.96 -0.68
N GLN A 48 -15.28 13.79 -0.61
CA GLN A 48 -15.22 14.92 0.32
C GLN A 48 -16.27 16.00 0.01
N VAL A 49 -16.54 16.27 -1.28
CA VAL A 49 -17.61 17.18 -1.72
C VAL A 49 -18.99 16.63 -1.32
N LEU A 50 -19.27 15.37 -1.63
CA LEU A 50 -20.55 14.73 -1.27
C LEU A 50 -20.75 14.66 0.25
N LYS A 51 -19.68 14.40 1.01
CA LYS A 51 -19.69 14.41 2.47
C LYS A 51 -19.99 15.81 3.00
N ALA A 52 -19.42 16.86 2.42
CA ALA A 52 -19.69 18.24 2.82
C ALA A 52 -21.17 18.61 2.62
N ASP A 53 -21.75 18.26 1.47
CA ASP A 53 -23.17 18.49 1.19
C ASP A 53 -24.08 17.75 2.18
N CYS A 54 -23.76 16.49 2.47
CA CYS A 54 -24.49 15.71 3.47
C CYS A 54 -24.38 16.31 4.88
N MET A 55 -23.18 16.72 5.28
CA MET A 55 -22.93 17.34 6.59
C MET A 55 -23.69 18.66 6.73
N LYS A 56 -23.69 19.49 5.68
CA LYS A 56 -24.50 20.71 5.60
C LYS A 56 -25.99 20.40 5.77
N GLY A 57 -26.50 19.36 5.10
CA GLY A 57 -27.89 18.90 5.26
C GLY A 57 -28.23 18.43 6.68
N LYS A 58 -27.23 18.03 7.47
CA LYS A 58 -27.37 17.66 8.90
C LYS A 58 -27.12 18.82 9.86
N GLY A 59 -26.92 20.04 9.35
CA GLY A 59 -26.69 21.24 10.15
C GLY A 59 -25.27 21.40 10.69
N PHE A 60 -24.30 20.65 10.16
CA PHE A 60 -22.89 20.78 10.52
C PHE A 60 -22.09 21.47 9.42
N ARG A 61 -21.18 22.37 9.82
CA ARG A 61 -20.14 22.89 8.92
C ARG A 61 -19.16 21.76 8.61
N TYR A 62 -18.76 21.62 7.35
CA TYR A 62 -17.72 20.70 6.91
C TYR A 62 -16.99 21.31 5.71
N VAL A 63 -15.67 21.20 5.67
CA VAL A 63 -14.84 21.67 4.57
C VAL A 63 -14.30 20.43 3.84
N PRO A 64 -14.61 20.24 2.54
CA PRO A 64 -13.97 19.19 1.74
C PRO A 64 -12.45 19.29 1.84
N PHE A 65 -11.81 18.20 2.25
CA PHE A 65 -10.37 18.19 2.47
C PHE A 65 -9.80 16.84 2.06
N VAL A 66 -8.79 16.89 1.18
CA VAL A 66 -8.01 15.75 0.69
C VAL A 66 -6.56 16.03 1.04
N TYR A 67 -5.85 15.04 1.56
CA TYR A 67 -4.42 15.19 1.79
C TYR A 67 -3.70 15.24 0.44
N PRO A 68 -2.71 16.12 0.26
CA PRO A 68 -1.95 16.15 -0.98
C PRO A 68 -1.18 14.85 -1.16
N ASP A 69 -1.25 14.25 -2.34
CA ASP A 69 -0.35 13.15 -2.69
C ASP A 69 1.09 13.66 -2.64
N THR A 70 1.89 13.01 -1.81
CA THR A 70 3.34 13.21 -1.84
C THR A 70 3.91 12.11 -2.74
N PRO A 71 4.49 12.45 -3.91
CA PRO A 71 5.12 11.45 -4.76
C PRO A 71 6.19 10.70 -3.96
N PRO A 72 6.32 9.37 -4.16
CA PRO A 72 7.37 8.61 -3.48
C PRO A 72 8.73 9.17 -3.86
N SER A 73 9.64 9.23 -2.89
CA SER A 73 11.01 9.64 -3.15
C SER A 73 11.70 8.66 -4.12
N GLU A 74 12.86 9.03 -4.66
CA GLU A 74 13.65 8.08 -5.44
C GLU A 74 14.03 6.84 -4.63
N GLU A 75 14.34 7.02 -3.35
CA GLU A 75 14.64 5.93 -2.43
C GLU A 75 13.42 5.01 -2.24
N ASP A 76 12.23 5.58 -1.98
CA ASP A 76 11.00 4.80 -1.85
C ASP A 76 10.70 4.00 -3.10
N ARG A 77 10.85 4.60 -4.29
CA ARG A 77 10.65 3.89 -5.57
C ARG A 77 11.62 2.74 -5.74
N ARG A 78 12.89 2.91 -5.34
CA ARG A 78 13.89 1.83 -5.36
C ARG A 78 13.49 0.70 -4.41
N LEU A 79 13.08 1.02 -3.18
CA LEU A 79 12.57 0.02 -2.22
C LEU A 79 11.33 -0.72 -2.76
N GLN A 80 10.36 -0.01 -3.35
CA GLN A 80 9.15 -0.61 -3.92
C GLN A 80 9.44 -1.50 -5.14
N SER A 81 10.48 -1.18 -5.91
CA SER A 81 10.89 -2.01 -7.05
C SER A 81 11.67 -3.28 -6.68
N GLY A 82 12.04 -3.45 -5.40
CA GLY A 82 12.90 -4.56 -4.96
C GLY A 82 14.37 -4.38 -5.34
N ASP A 83 14.85 -3.13 -5.42
CA ASP A 83 16.28 -2.83 -5.57
C ASP A 83 17.06 -3.34 -4.35
N TYR A 84 17.95 -4.31 -4.60
CA TYR A 84 18.69 -4.99 -3.55
C TYR A 84 19.61 -4.06 -2.75
N GLU A 85 20.29 -3.11 -3.40
CA GLU A 85 21.23 -2.23 -2.70
C GLU A 85 20.48 -1.20 -1.85
N ALA A 86 19.35 -0.68 -2.34
CA ALA A 86 18.46 0.17 -1.55
C ALA A 86 17.90 -0.60 -0.34
N ASP A 87 17.38 -1.81 -0.56
CA ASP A 87 16.87 -2.66 0.53
C ASP A 87 17.95 -3.00 1.55
N LYS A 88 19.17 -3.29 1.10
CA LYS A 88 20.30 -3.60 1.97
C LYS A 88 20.67 -2.41 2.83
N ALA A 89 20.75 -1.21 2.23
CA ALA A 89 21.03 0.02 2.96
C ALA A 89 19.94 0.32 4.01
N TYR A 90 18.67 0.20 3.63
CA TYR A 90 17.53 0.38 4.52
C TYR A 90 17.57 -0.62 5.69
N ARG A 91 17.67 -1.92 5.39
CA ARG A 91 17.65 -2.99 6.40
C ARG A 91 18.87 -2.97 7.31
N ALA A 92 20.02 -2.47 6.84
CA ALA A 92 21.21 -2.30 7.66
C ALA A 92 21.04 -1.21 8.75
N LYS A 93 20.19 -0.19 8.54
CA LYS A 93 19.90 0.84 9.54
C LYS A 93 18.64 0.54 10.34
N TYR A 94 17.58 0.08 9.68
CA TYR A 94 16.23 0.03 10.25
C TYR A 94 15.69 -1.40 10.44
N GLY A 95 16.39 -2.44 9.98
CA GLY A 95 15.86 -3.81 10.00
C GLY A 95 14.61 -3.94 9.13
N PHE A 96 13.54 -4.54 9.65
CA PHE A 96 12.21 -4.52 9.01
C PHE A 96 11.42 -3.22 9.31
N GLY A 97 11.98 -2.30 10.10
CA GLY A 97 11.36 -1.05 10.51
C GLY A 97 10.65 -1.10 11.86
N ILE A 98 10.48 -2.29 12.46
CA ILE A 98 9.57 -2.51 13.58
C ILE A 98 10.16 -2.02 14.90
N SER A 99 11.38 -2.42 15.27
CA SER A 99 12.06 -1.92 16.47
C SER A 99 12.64 -0.53 16.23
N SER A 100 12.88 -0.19 14.97
CA SER A 100 13.51 1.07 14.59
C SER A 100 12.67 2.30 14.98
N ILE A 101 11.33 2.16 15.01
CA ILE A 101 10.41 3.21 15.49
C ILE A 101 10.60 3.59 16.96
N LEU A 102 11.12 2.66 17.77
CA LEU A 102 11.42 2.90 19.18
C LEU A 102 12.80 3.53 19.39
N VAL A 103 13.69 3.41 18.40
CA VAL A 103 15.07 3.94 18.47
C VAL A 103 15.18 5.30 17.77
N TYR A 104 14.54 5.45 16.62
CA TYR A 104 14.68 6.58 15.69
C TYR A 104 13.36 7.34 15.51
N ARG A 105 12.55 7.46 16.57
CA ARG A 105 11.19 8.05 16.50
C ARG A 105 11.12 9.37 15.73
N ASP A 106 12.15 10.21 15.85
CA ASP A 106 12.21 11.54 15.24
C ASP A 106 12.93 11.57 13.87
N GLU A 107 13.58 10.48 13.44
CA GLU A 107 14.34 10.39 12.19
C GLU A 107 13.67 9.56 11.09
N LEU A 108 12.53 8.93 11.37
CA LEU A 108 11.89 8.05 10.40
C LEU A 108 11.46 8.82 9.13
N PRO A 109 11.83 8.34 7.92
CA PRO A 109 11.35 8.91 6.67
C PRO A 109 9.82 8.96 6.65
N GLY A 110 9.24 10.09 6.23
CA GLY A 110 7.79 10.28 6.17
C GLY A 110 7.18 10.99 7.38
N SER A 111 7.98 11.46 8.36
CA SER A 111 7.53 12.40 9.41
C SER A 111 7.31 13.83 8.86
N VAL A 112 6.55 13.94 7.77
CA VAL A 112 6.01 15.23 7.36
C VAL A 112 4.77 15.43 8.22
N THR A 113 4.74 16.52 9.01
CA THR A 113 3.51 16.93 9.68
C THR A 113 2.45 17.12 8.59
N PRO A 114 1.41 16.27 8.54
CA PRO A 114 0.40 16.41 7.49
C PRO A 114 -0.25 17.78 7.63
N PRO A 115 -0.71 18.40 6.53
CA PRO A 115 -1.40 19.67 6.59
C PRO A 115 -2.59 19.58 7.55
N GLU A 116 -2.80 20.63 8.34
CA GLU A 116 -3.88 20.67 9.34
C GLU A 116 -5.23 20.46 8.65
N ASN A 117 -5.99 19.47 9.10
CA ASN A 117 -7.33 19.24 8.60
C ASN A 117 -8.27 20.34 9.15
N PRO A 118 -8.87 21.19 8.30
CA PRO A 118 -9.71 22.32 8.76
C PRO A 118 -10.92 21.86 9.57
N ASN A 119 -11.35 20.61 9.44
CA ASN A 119 -12.45 20.06 10.20
C ASN A 119 -12.10 19.73 11.66
N HIS A 120 -10.81 19.73 12.05
CA HIS A 120 -10.43 19.62 13.46
C HIS A 120 -10.88 20.84 14.26
N ALA A 121 -10.57 22.05 13.78
CA ALA A 121 -11.02 23.29 14.42
C ALA A 121 -12.56 23.34 14.51
N ILE A 122 -13.25 22.97 13.43
CA ILE A 122 -14.72 22.90 13.41
C ILE A 122 -15.27 21.99 14.51
N ARG A 123 -14.68 20.82 14.68
CA ARG A 123 -15.10 19.85 15.71
C ARG A 123 -14.79 20.34 17.11
N ASN A 124 -13.62 20.95 17.31
CA ASN A 124 -13.18 21.41 18.62
C ASN A 124 -13.99 22.60 19.14
N ASP A 125 -14.60 23.40 18.24
CA ASP A 125 -15.50 24.50 18.59
C ASP A 125 -16.90 24.00 19.07
N LEU A 126 -17.21 22.70 18.97
CA LEU A 126 -18.49 22.13 19.37
C LEU A 126 -18.47 21.65 20.83
N SER A 127 -19.63 21.72 21.50
CA SER A 127 -19.83 21.04 22.80
C SER A 127 -19.70 19.52 22.68
N ASP A 128 -19.41 18.80 23.77
CA ASP A 128 -19.27 17.34 23.78
C ASP A 128 -20.47 16.60 23.14
N THR A 129 -21.68 17.05 23.42
CA THR A 129 -22.91 16.49 22.84
C THR A 129 -22.95 16.73 21.32
N GLN A 130 -22.57 17.93 20.87
CA GLN A 130 -22.50 18.26 19.45
C GLN A 130 -21.35 17.51 18.76
N GLN A 131 -20.21 17.27 19.41
CA GLN A 131 -19.11 16.48 18.86
C GLN A 131 -19.52 15.04 18.60
N LYS A 132 -20.25 14.41 19.54
CA LYS A 132 -20.81 13.06 19.33
C LYS A 132 -21.80 13.03 18.16
N ALA A 133 -22.67 14.03 18.07
CA ALA A 133 -23.61 14.15 16.96
C ALA A 133 -22.89 14.39 15.62
N TYR A 134 -21.85 15.21 15.62
CA TYR A 134 -20.99 15.48 14.46
C TYR A 134 -20.29 14.21 14.00
N ALA A 135 -19.68 13.44 14.90
CA ALA A 135 -18.98 12.20 14.55
C ALA A 135 -19.93 11.19 13.89
N LYS A 136 -21.11 10.96 14.50
CA LYS A 136 -22.14 10.09 13.91
C LYS A 136 -22.64 10.58 12.55
N ALA A 137 -22.84 11.89 12.41
CA ALA A 137 -23.21 12.51 11.14
C ALA A 137 -22.12 12.31 10.07
N SER A 138 -20.86 12.54 10.45
CA SER A 138 -19.68 12.38 9.59
C SER A 138 -19.55 10.95 9.09
N ASP A 139 -19.62 9.94 9.97
CA ASP A 139 -19.52 8.53 9.57
C ASP A 139 -20.64 8.14 8.59
N THR A 140 -21.87 8.58 8.87
CA THR A 140 -23.02 8.32 7.99
C THR A 140 -22.84 8.99 6.62
N CYS A 141 -22.43 10.26 6.62
CA CYS A 141 -22.23 11.02 5.38
C CYS A 141 -21.06 10.49 4.55
N GLU A 142 -19.99 10.05 5.22
CA GLU A 142 -18.85 9.41 4.60
C GLU A 142 -19.26 8.08 3.97
N ALA A 143 -19.90 7.18 4.72
CA ALA A 143 -20.37 5.90 4.20
C ALA A 143 -21.26 6.04 2.94
N GLN A 144 -22.19 7.01 2.95
CA GLN A 144 -23.04 7.31 1.80
C GLN A 144 -22.24 7.82 0.60
N SER A 145 -21.26 8.69 0.85
CA SER A 145 -20.41 9.28 -0.20
C SER A 145 -19.50 8.21 -0.82
N ILE A 146 -18.89 7.37 0.01
CA ILE A 146 -18.06 6.23 -0.43
C ILE A 146 -18.87 5.28 -1.28
N LYS A 147 -20.08 4.89 -0.83
CA LYS A 147 -20.98 4.02 -1.60
C LYS A 147 -21.32 4.63 -2.96
N LYS A 148 -21.61 5.93 -3.00
CA LYS A 148 -21.97 6.62 -4.24
C LYS A 148 -20.81 6.68 -5.25
N VAL A 149 -19.58 6.86 -4.78
CA VAL A 149 -18.40 7.01 -5.65
C VAL A 149 -17.78 5.67 -6.04
N THR A 150 -17.70 4.73 -5.09
CA THR A 150 -16.96 3.46 -5.27
C THR A 150 -17.87 2.24 -5.43
N GLY A 151 -19.16 2.37 -5.11
CA GLY A 151 -20.10 1.25 -5.02
C GLY A 151 -19.91 0.37 -3.78
N MET A 152 -18.95 0.69 -2.88
CA MET A 152 -18.72 -0.12 -1.68
C MET A 152 -19.70 0.21 -0.56
N ASP A 153 -20.33 -0.83 -0.02
CA ASP A 153 -21.08 -0.74 1.22
C ASP A 153 -20.12 -0.71 2.41
N VAL A 154 -20.06 0.44 3.09
CA VAL A 154 -19.23 0.67 4.27
C VAL A 154 -20.03 1.37 5.37
N THR A 155 -19.54 1.32 6.60
CA THR A 155 -20.18 1.95 7.77
C THR A 155 -19.44 3.19 8.28
N SER A 156 -18.17 3.35 7.92
CA SER A 156 -17.30 4.49 8.25
C SER A 156 -16.07 4.50 7.33
N ALA A 157 -15.22 5.55 7.38
CA ALA A 157 -13.89 5.51 6.75
C ALA A 157 -13.02 4.35 7.27
N HIS A 158 -13.12 4.01 8.55
CA HIS A 158 -12.34 2.91 9.11
C HIS A 158 -12.75 1.56 8.51
N ASP A 159 -14.07 1.28 8.43
CA ASP A 159 -14.60 0.07 7.78
C ASP A 159 -14.24 0.03 6.27
N HIS A 160 -14.22 1.19 5.60
CA HIS A 160 -13.75 1.30 4.22
C HIS A 160 -12.29 0.85 4.09
N GLY A 161 -11.38 1.38 4.91
CA GLY A 161 -9.98 0.97 4.92
C GLY A 161 -9.79 -0.53 5.18
N LEU A 162 -10.50 -1.09 6.16
CA LEU A 162 -10.48 -2.53 6.44
C LEU A 162 -10.95 -3.36 5.24
N LYS A 163 -12.05 -2.98 4.59
CA LYS A 163 -12.58 -3.69 3.43
C LYS A 163 -11.64 -3.63 2.22
N VAL A 164 -11.02 -2.47 1.97
CA VAL A 164 -9.98 -2.33 0.93
C VAL A 164 -8.81 -3.27 1.23
N ASN A 165 -8.32 -3.31 2.47
CA ASN A 165 -7.24 -4.21 2.87
C ASN A 165 -7.60 -5.70 2.74
N VAL A 166 -8.85 -6.08 3.01
CA VAL A 166 -9.36 -7.44 2.77
C VAL A 166 -9.33 -7.77 1.28
N LEU A 167 -9.72 -6.84 0.40
CA LEU A 167 -9.67 -7.02 -1.06
C LEU A 167 -8.23 -7.18 -1.55
N ILE A 168 -7.31 -6.34 -1.09
CA ILE A 168 -5.87 -6.46 -1.37
C ILE A 168 -5.38 -7.84 -0.93
N SER A 169 -5.62 -8.22 0.32
CA SER A 169 -5.15 -9.48 0.90
C SER A 169 -5.72 -10.70 0.18
N ARG A 170 -6.99 -10.65 -0.25
CA ARG A 170 -7.60 -11.73 -1.05
C ARG A 170 -6.93 -11.85 -2.40
N ARG A 171 -6.68 -10.72 -3.07
CA ARG A 171 -6.05 -10.70 -4.39
C ARG A 171 -4.58 -11.14 -4.33
N MET A 172 -3.85 -10.65 -3.33
CA MET A 172 -2.49 -11.10 -3.01
C MET A 172 -2.44 -12.61 -2.82
N ARG A 173 -3.32 -13.20 -2.00
CA ARG A 173 -3.36 -14.67 -1.81
C ARG A 173 -3.61 -15.42 -3.11
N SER A 174 -4.52 -14.93 -3.96
CA SER A 174 -4.81 -15.59 -5.24
C SER A 174 -3.68 -15.47 -6.24
N GLU A 175 -3.06 -14.30 -6.36
CA GLU A 175 -2.11 -14.00 -7.43
C GLU A 175 -0.66 -14.22 -7.05
N VAL A 176 -0.28 -14.02 -5.79
CA VAL A 176 1.09 -14.19 -5.32
C VAL A 176 1.33 -15.64 -4.91
N ASP A 177 0.50 -16.21 -4.04
CA ASP A 177 0.68 -17.60 -3.61
C ASP A 177 0.36 -18.62 -4.72
N GLY A 178 -0.39 -18.21 -5.75
CA GLY A 178 -0.69 -19.01 -6.93
C GLY A 178 0.33 -18.90 -8.06
N ASP A 179 1.32 -18.00 -7.96
CA ASP A 179 2.30 -17.77 -9.02
C ASP A 179 3.44 -18.81 -8.96
N PRO A 180 3.61 -19.66 -9.99
CA PRO A 180 4.60 -20.74 -9.96
C PRO A 180 6.05 -20.26 -9.81
N GLN A 181 6.38 -19.07 -10.33
CA GLN A 181 7.71 -18.49 -10.17
C GLN A 181 7.92 -18.03 -8.73
N LEU A 182 6.96 -17.32 -8.14
CA LEU A 182 7.07 -16.87 -6.76
C LEU A 182 7.06 -18.04 -5.78
N VAL A 183 6.26 -19.08 -6.01
CA VAL A 183 6.27 -20.30 -5.17
C VAL A 183 7.66 -20.93 -5.17
N ARG A 184 8.29 -21.11 -6.34
CA ARG A 184 9.65 -21.66 -6.43
C ARG A 184 10.68 -20.78 -5.71
N LEU A 185 10.62 -19.47 -5.91
CA LEU A 185 11.54 -18.52 -5.28
C LEU A 185 11.36 -18.46 -3.75
N ALA A 186 10.11 -18.50 -3.28
CA ALA A 186 9.80 -18.54 -1.85
C ALA A 186 10.30 -19.82 -1.19
N SER A 187 10.17 -20.98 -1.84
CA SER A 187 10.77 -22.23 -1.35
C SER A 187 12.29 -22.13 -1.24
N ALA A 188 12.97 -21.61 -2.27
CA ALA A 188 14.42 -21.45 -2.25
C ALA A 188 14.88 -20.48 -1.13
N MET A 189 14.13 -19.39 -0.93
CA MET A 189 14.36 -18.46 0.18
C MET A 189 14.18 -19.16 1.53
N ALA A 190 13.09 -19.92 1.71
CA ALA A 190 12.83 -20.65 2.95
C ALA A 190 13.93 -21.68 3.26
N ASP A 191 14.40 -22.43 2.27
CA ASP A 191 15.50 -23.38 2.41
C ASP A 191 16.81 -22.69 2.83
N CYS A 192 17.11 -21.54 2.22
CA CYS A 192 18.27 -20.72 2.58
C CYS A 192 18.17 -20.21 4.04
N MET A 193 16.99 -19.76 4.46
CA MET A 193 16.76 -19.31 5.84
C MET A 193 16.95 -20.46 6.83
N VAL A 194 16.44 -21.66 6.52
CA VAL A 194 16.68 -22.87 7.34
C VAL A 194 18.17 -23.22 7.41
N ALA A 195 18.90 -23.13 6.30
CA ALA A 195 20.34 -23.38 6.28
C ALA A 195 21.13 -22.38 7.13
N LYS A 196 20.64 -21.14 7.28
CA LYS A 196 21.17 -20.13 8.21
C LYS A 196 20.73 -20.31 9.67
N GLY A 197 19.94 -21.34 9.96
CA GLY A 197 19.49 -21.68 11.32
C GLY A 197 18.16 -21.05 11.73
N HIS A 198 17.44 -20.41 10.81
CA HIS A 198 16.13 -19.83 11.07
C HIS A 198 15.02 -20.87 10.95
N ARG A 199 13.98 -20.76 11.79
CA ARG A 199 12.82 -21.66 11.72
C ARG A 199 11.76 -21.12 10.76
N MET A 200 11.62 -21.76 9.60
CA MET A 200 10.54 -21.49 8.64
C MET A 200 9.36 -22.44 8.88
N THR A 201 8.15 -21.90 8.99
CA THR A 201 6.90 -22.69 9.17
C THR A 201 6.06 -22.80 7.91
N SER A 202 6.41 -22.06 6.86
CA SER A 202 5.74 -22.06 5.57
C SER A 202 6.73 -21.65 4.48
N ALA A 203 6.50 -22.15 3.27
CA ALA A 203 7.20 -21.74 2.04
C ALA A 203 6.26 -20.98 1.08
N LYS A 204 5.07 -20.59 1.53
CA LYS A 204 4.16 -19.78 0.70
C LYS A 204 4.75 -18.38 0.52
N PRO A 205 4.67 -17.81 -0.70
CA PRO A 205 5.20 -16.47 -0.98
C PRO A 205 4.81 -15.40 0.05
N LEU A 206 3.53 -15.28 0.40
CA LEU A 206 3.10 -14.25 1.37
C LEU A 206 3.58 -14.53 2.79
N ASP A 207 3.64 -15.80 3.21
CA ASP A 207 4.11 -16.17 4.54
C ASP A 207 5.61 -15.88 4.68
N VAL A 208 6.39 -16.26 3.66
CA VAL A 208 7.84 -15.99 3.63
C VAL A 208 8.11 -14.49 3.62
N ALA A 209 7.39 -13.72 2.80
CA ALA A 209 7.56 -12.27 2.74
C ALA A 209 7.31 -11.54 4.07
N LYS A 210 6.41 -12.08 4.90
CA LYS A 210 6.01 -11.50 6.20
C LYS A 210 6.76 -12.08 7.39
N TRP A 211 7.42 -13.23 7.24
CA TRP A 211 7.90 -14.06 8.35
C TRP A 211 8.79 -13.29 9.33
N GLY A 212 9.81 -12.59 8.84
CA GLY A 212 10.78 -11.90 9.69
C GLY A 212 10.15 -10.75 10.48
N GLY A 213 9.32 -9.93 9.81
CA GLY A 213 8.56 -8.86 10.45
C GLY A 213 7.57 -9.39 11.47
N ALA A 214 6.79 -10.42 11.13
CA ALA A 214 5.80 -11.02 12.04
C ALA A 214 6.43 -11.63 13.30
N MET A 215 7.66 -12.14 13.20
CA MET A 215 8.40 -12.65 14.36
C MET A 215 8.74 -11.53 15.35
N ILE A 216 9.34 -10.45 14.86
CA ILE A 216 9.74 -9.30 15.69
C ILE A 216 8.51 -8.55 16.22
N GLY A 217 7.50 -8.35 15.37
CA GLY A 217 6.23 -7.73 15.77
C GLY A 217 5.56 -8.48 16.90
N ARG A 218 5.48 -9.82 16.82
CA ARG A 218 4.96 -10.67 17.90
C ARG A 218 5.77 -10.54 19.19
N GLU A 219 7.11 -10.52 19.11
CA GLU A 219 7.96 -10.37 20.29
C GLU A 219 7.70 -9.03 21.00
N LEU A 220 7.65 -7.93 20.25
CA LEU A 220 7.36 -6.60 20.81
C LEU A 220 5.92 -6.50 21.32
N HIS A 221 4.95 -7.10 20.64
CA HIS A 221 3.55 -7.13 21.08
C HIS A 221 3.41 -7.85 22.43
N GLU A 222 4.06 -9.00 22.61
CA GLU A 222 4.05 -9.72 23.89
C GLU A 222 4.74 -8.95 25.02
N LEU A 223 5.70 -8.06 24.70
CA LEU A 223 6.24 -7.13 25.68
C LEU A 223 5.23 -6.03 26.00
N ALA A 224 4.55 -5.47 25.00
CA ALA A 224 3.52 -4.45 25.21
C ALA A 224 2.40 -4.98 26.12
N ARG A 225 1.97 -6.24 25.92
CA ARG A 225 0.98 -6.91 26.78
C ARG A 225 1.42 -7.06 28.24
N LYS A 226 2.72 -7.14 28.52
CA LYS A 226 3.24 -7.14 29.89
C LYS A 226 3.20 -5.76 30.52
N ASP A 227 3.29 -4.71 29.70
CA ASP A 227 3.18 -3.31 30.14
C ASP A 227 1.72 -2.88 30.31
N ASP A 228 0.79 -3.52 29.61
CA ASP A 228 -0.65 -3.28 29.64
C ASP A 228 -1.44 -4.55 29.27
N GLU A 229 -2.03 -5.19 30.29
CA GLU A 229 -2.80 -6.43 30.14
C GLU A 229 -4.12 -6.25 29.35
N SER A 230 -4.55 -5.01 29.11
CA SER A 230 -5.75 -4.74 28.29
C SER A 230 -5.49 -4.93 26.79
N ILE A 231 -4.21 -5.01 26.38
CA ILE A 231 -3.83 -5.26 24.99
C ILE A 231 -4.25 -6.69 24.60
N PRO A 232 -5.04 -6.87 23.52
CA PRO A 232 -5.49 -8.17 23.08
C PRO A 232 -4.32 -9.08 22.68
N ALA A 233 -4.59 -10.39 22.59
CA ALA A 233 -3.60 -11.32 22.04
C ALA A 233 -3.17 -10.92 20.62
N TYR A 234 -1.92 -11.20 20.27
CA TYR A 234 -1.39 -10.87 18.94
C TYR A 234 -2.22 -11.55 17.83
N ASP A 235 -2.71 -10.74 16.91
CA ASP A 235 -3.40 -11.18 15.69
C ASP A 235 -2.57 -10.74 14.47
N PRO A 236 -1.95 -11.68 13.72
CA PRO A 236 -1.15 -11.34 12.54
C PRO A 236 -1.96 -10.74 11.39
N ASP A 237 -3.28 -10.94 11.37
CA ASP A 237 -4.18 -10.37 10.36
C ASP A 237 -4.77 -9.01 10.80
N ASN A 238 -4.61 -8.66 12.09
CA ASN A 238 -5.10 -7.43 12.69
C ASN A 238 -4.05 -6.83 13.65
N ASP A 239 -2.82 -6.72 13.17
CA ASP A 239 -1.71 -6.14 13.93
C ASP A 239 -2.02 -4.68 14.22
N SER A 240 -2.34 -4.41 15.47
CA SER A 240 -2.76 -3.08 15.92
C SER A 240 -1.56 -2.18 16.25
N GLY A 241 -0.33 -2.65 16.02
CA GLY A 241 0.88 -1.87 16.18
C GLY A 241 1.16 -1.48 17.63
N TYR A 242 0.75 -2.30 18.60
CA TYR A 242 1.04 -2.05 20.00
C TYR A 242 2.53 -2.16 20.26
N LEU A 243 3.12 -1.06 20.72
CA LEU A 243 4.55 -0.98 21.03
C LEU A 243 4.77 -0.99 22.54
N PRO A 244 5.79 -1.71 23.03
CA PRO A 244 6.13 -1.72 24.44
C PRO A 244 6.70 -0.36 24.89
N LYS A 245 6.64 -0.11 26.19
CA LYS A 245 7.23 1.07 26.84
C LYS A 245 8.73 0.88 27.04
N LEU A 246 9.48 0.89 25.94
CA LEU A 246 10.94 0.81 25.95
C LEU A 246 11.58 2.18 25.74
N SER A 247 12.66 2.47 26.46
CA SER A 247 13.55 3.57 26.10
C SER A 247 14.29 3.27 24.78
N PRO A 248 14.77 4.29 24.05
CA PRO A 248 15.58 4.07 22.85
C PRO A 248 16.80 3.17 23.09
N ALA A 249 17.42 3.26 24.27
CA ALA A 249 18.56 2.41 24.63
C ALA A 249 18.16 0.94 24.79
N GLU A 250 17.01 0.66 25.42
CA GLU A 250 16.50 -0.71 25.56
C GLU A 250 16.02 -1.28 24.22
N ALA A 251 15.45 -0.45 23.36
CA ALA A 251 14.98 -0.85 22.04
C ALA A 251 16.13 -1.24 21.08
N ARG A 252 17.34 -0.66 21.24
CA ARG A 252 18.50 -0.97 20.39
C ARG A 252 18.82 -2.46 20.32
N ARG A 253 18.69 -3.20 21.43
CA ARG A 253 18.96 -4.65 21.43
C ARG A 253 18.00 -5.44 20.53
N PHE A 254 16.76 -4.96 20.38
CA PHE A 254 15.77 -5.56 19.48
C PHE A 254 16.10 -5.18 18.04
N LEU A 255 16.43 -3.91 17.81
CA LEU A 255 16.87 -3.43 16.50
C LEU A 255 18.12 -4.18 15.99
N ASP A 256 19.12 -4.43 16.84
CA ASP A 256 20.33 -5.19 16.44
C ASP A 256 20.02 -6.64 16.04
N ARG A 257 19.01 -7.27 16.67
CA ARG A 257 18.53 -8.59 16.27
C ARG A 257 17.75 -8.52 14.97
N GLU A 258 16.86 -7.55 14.86
CA GLU A 258 16.04 -7.29 13.68
C GLU A 258 16.89 -6.99 12.45
N ILE A 259 17.94 -6.18 12.56
CA ILE A 259 18.88 -5.88 11.46
C ILE A 259 19.54 -7.16 10.96
N ARG A 260 20.07 -8.01 11.86
CA ARG A 260 20.70 -9.28 11.45
C ARG A 260 19.70 -10.18 10.73
N LEU A 261 18.49 -10.32 11.29
CA LEU A 261 17.43 -11.11 10.71
C LEU A 261 17.00 -10.58 9.33
N ALA A 262 16.84 -9.27 9.20
CA ALA A 262 16.43 -8.61 7.97
C ALA A 262 17.49 -8.72 6.87
N LEU A 263 18.78 -8.69 7.23
CA LEU A 263 19.88 -8.88 6.29
C LEU A 263 19.96 -10.34 5.80
N ASP A 264 19.81 -11.33 6.70
CA ASP A 264 19.72 -12.74 6.32
C ASP A 264 18.53 -12.99 5.38
N ASP A 265 17.36 -12.45 5.74
CA ASP A 265 16.13 -12.52 4.95
C ASP A 265 16.30 -11.89 3.56
N LEU A 266 16.96 -10.73 3.47
CA LEU A 266 17.24 -10.08 2.18
C LEU A 266 18.24 -10.87 1.35
N GLU A 267 19.29 -11.41 1.96
CA GLU A 267 20.30 -12.21 1.27
C GLU A 267 19.68 -13.48 0.67
N CYS A 268 18.91 -14.23 1.47
CA CYS A 268 18.19 -15.41 1.01
C CYS A 268 17.05 -15.08 0.03
N GLY A 269 16.43 -13.90 0.18
CA GLY A 269 15.25 -13.46 -0.57
C GLY A 269 15.53 -12.58 -1.78
N LYS A 270 16.79 -12.33 -2.16
CA LYS A 270 17.14 -11.36 -3.22
C LYS A 270 16.36 -11.57 -4.52
N ASP A 271 16.33 -12.81 -5.03
CA ASP A 271 15.61 -13.12 -6.26
C ASP A 271 14.09 -13.12 -6.08
N PHE A 272 13.62 -13.50 -4.88
CA PHE A 272 12.22 -13.45 -4.50
C PHE A 272 11.69 -12.02 -4.47
N TYR A 273 12.34 -11.11 -3.73
CA TYR A 273 11.89 -9.73 -3.55
C TYR A 273 11.88 -8.91 -4.84
N ARG A 274 12.83 -9.16 -5.74
CA ARG A 274 12.86 -8.55 -7.08
C ARG A 274 11.59 -8.83 -7.89
N VAL A 275 10.96 -9.98 -7.69
CA VAL A 275 9.72 -10.37 -8.40
C VAL A 275 8.49 -10.05 -7.56
N TYR A 276 8.57 -10.30 -6.25
CA TYR A 276 7.47 -10.14 -5.31
C TYR A 276 7.03 -8.69 -5.16
N ARG A 277 7.97 -7.75 -4.92
CA ARG A 277 7.60 -6.37 -4.56
C ARG A 277 6.87 -5.63 -5.68
N PRO A 278 7.34 -5.63 -6.95
CA PRO A 278 6.59 -4.99 -8.02
C PRO A 278 5.19 -5.57 -8.22
N LYS A 279 5.03 -6.88 -8.02
CA LYS A 279 3.73 -7.54 -8.13
C LYS A 279 2.81 -7.16 -6.97
N ALA A 280 3.32 -7.15 -5.75
CA ALA A 280 2.60 -6.76 -4.55
C ALA A 280 2.12 -5.30 -4.65
N GLU A 281 3.01 -4.39 -5.04
CA GLU A 281 2.72 -2.98 -5.24
C GLU A 281 1.65 -2.77 -6.32
N LYS A 282 1.78 -3.47 -7.45
CA LYS A 282 0.78 -3.41 -8.52
C LYS A 282 -0.61 -3.87 -8.05
N ILE A 283 -0.69 -4.96 -7.29
CA ILE A 283 -1.97 -5.45 -6.74
C ILE A 283 -2.58 -4.42 -5.80
N ALA A 284 -1.79 -3.85 -4.88
CA ALA A 284 -2.24 -2.81 -3.96
C ALA A 284 -2.72 -1.57 -4.71
N ALA A 285 -1.94 -1.09 -5.68
CA ALA A 285 -2.27 0.05 -6.52
C ALA A 285 -3.57 -0.17 -7.30
N GLU A 286 -3.76 -1.30 -7.97
CA GLU A 286 -4.98 -1.57 -8.73
C GLU A 286 -6.24 -1.67 -7.86
N VAL A 287 -6.12 -2.22 -6.65
CA VAL A 287 -7.24 -2.24 -5.70
C VAL A 287 -7.50 -0.83 -5.15
N GLY A 288 -6.45 -0.06 -4.82
CA GLY A 288 -6.56 1.35 -4.41
C GLY A 288 -7.17 2.25 -5.49
N GLU A 289 -6.79 2.06 -6.75
CA GLU A 289 -7.36 2.78 -7.90
C GLU A 289 -8.83 2.46 -8.15
N ARG A 290 -9.32 1.32 -7.66
CA ARG A 290 -10.72 0.95 -7.82
C ARG A 290 -11.57 1.32 -6.61
N TYR A 291 -11.00 1.13 -5.42
CA TYR A 291 -11.74 1.13 -4.17
C TYR A 291 -11.14 2.03 -3.10
N GLY A 292 -9.87 2.38 -3.21
CA GLY A 292 -9.22 3.35 -2.33
C GLY A 292 -9.74 4.77 -2.56
N LEU A 293 -9.51 5.57 -1.53
CA LEU A 293 -9.68 7.01 -1.47
C LEU A 293 -8.32 7.56 -1.08
#